data_AF-A0A957RHV4-F1
#
_entry.id   AF-A0A957RHV4-F1
#
_cell.length_a   1.000
_cell.length_b   1.000
_cell.length_c   1.000
_cell.angle_alpha   90.00
_cell.angle_beta   90.00
_cell.angle_gamma   90.00
#
_symmetry.space_group_name_H-M   'P 1'
#
loop_
_entity.id
_entity.type
_entity.pdbx_description
1 polymer ?
#
loop_
_entity_poly.entity_id
_entity_poly.type
_entity_poly.pdbx_seq_one_letter_code
_entity_poly.pdbx_strand_id
1 'polypeptide(L)'
;MADFVQQTSDKAKDLVPWRSNSPWWTILVEGIIIGIMGLMLAINPAMSAINIAIAFTVVLIVIGLLQLWAVFRGRIPERLDALVAARGSIAVFGGLAILLLLTFGLMSVQIGRVLFGLTATIFGVLGFILFFTGGRKVLRGLAVDSSFFLIAGLLVLYAQAQGGDVAVTVTRWLGWISLLIGLALIGFAVWRRQQGQSGSTKSPAPKQAEKSSPPKDEGDVKAPRKSEAKSDAKETSNAGSKPDATSASSAAVSPDDDTSAA
;
A
#
# COMPACT_ATOMS: atom_id res chain seq x y z
N MET A 1 -28.57 -4.05 10.45
CA MET A 1 -27.79 -4.00 9.18
C MET A 1 -27.05 -2.67 8.98
N ALA A 2 -27.62 -1.52 9.35
CA ALA A 2 -26.94 -0.23 9.25
C ALA A 2 -25.66 -0.11 10.11
N ASP A 3 -25.65 -0.69 11.31
CA ASP A 3 -24.51 -0.59 12.24
C ASP A 3 -23.26 -1.35 11.77
N PHE A 4 -23.44 -2.45 11.03
CA PHE A 4 -22.35 -3.27 10.50
C PHE A 4 -21.60 -2.56 9.35
N VAL A 5 -22.32 -1.74 8.57
CA VAL A 5 -21.74 -0.92 7.49
C VAL A 5 -20.92 0.25 8.09
N GLN A 6 -21.33 0.79 9.24
CA GLN A 6 -20.54 1.81 9.93
C GLN A 6 -19.25 1.24 10.53
N GLN A 7 -19.32 0.07 11.19
CA GLN A 7 -18.14 -0.54 11.83
C GLN A 7 -17.02 -0.93 10.85
N THR A 8 -17.39 -1.35 9.64
CA THR A 8 -16.42 -1.70 8.58
C THR A 8 -15.83 -0.46 7.90
N SER A 9 -16.60 0.64 7.80
CA SER A 9 -16.13 1.93 7.28
C SER A 9 -15.02 2.54 8.15
N ASP A 10 -15.13 2.40 9.47
CA ASP A 10 -14.13 2.99 10.38
C ASP A 10 -12.83 2.18 10.43
N LYS A 11 -12.89 0.85 10.32
CA LYS A 11 -11.68 0.01 10.21
C LYS A 11 -10.99 0.12 8.84
N ALA A 12 -11.73 0.36 7.76
CA ALA A 12 -11.15 0.49 6.43
C ALA A 12 -10.37 1.80 6.25
N LYS A 13 -10.75 2.86 6.97
CA LYS A 13 -9.92 4.08 7.04
C LYS A 13 -8.53 3.74 7.57
N ASP A 14 -8.43 2.75 8.46
CA ASP A 14 -7.28 1.97 8.96
C ASP A 14 -5.90 2.09 8.29
N LEU A 15 -5.94 2.01 6.97
CA LEU A 15 -4.95 1.22 6.20
C LEU A 15 -4.16 2.01 5.17
N VAL A 16 -4.42 3.31 5.06
CA VAL A 16 -3.80 4.14 4.03
C VAL A 16 -2.72 5.02 4.66
N PRO A 17 -1.48 5.05 4.12
CA PRO A 17 -0.38 5.82 4.72
C PRO A 17 -0.60 7.35 4.72
N TRP A 18 -1.46 7.86 3.84
CA TRP A 18 -1.79 9.29 3.69
C TRP A 18 -2.93 9.79 4.58
N ARG A 19 -3.23 9.13 5.71
CA ARG A 19 -4.30 9.56 6.63
C ARG A 19 -4.16 11.04 7.00
N SER A 20 -5.31 11.71 7.18
CA SER A 20 -5.40 13.05 7.81
C SER A 20 -4.77 13.11 9.22
N ASN A 21 -4.40 11.96 9.79
CA ASN A 21 -3.68 11.82 11.07
C ASN A 21 -2.27 11.22 10.92
N SER A 22 -1.76 11.03 9.70
CA SER A 22 -0.38 10.60 9.50
C SER A 22 0.56 11.64 10.14
N PRO A 23 1.60 11.23 10.89
CA PRO A 23 2.53 12.19 11.48
C PRO A 23 3.14 13.08 10.40
N TRP A 24 3.26 14.38 10.67
CA TRP A 24 3.84 15.33 9.70
C TRP A 24 5.27 14.94 9.28
N TRP A 25 6.01 14.28 10.18
CA TRP A 25 7.37 13.82 9.91
C TRP A 25 7.41 12.71 8.85
N THR A 26 6.37 11.88 8.73
CA THR A 26 6.32 10.81 7.71
C THR A 26 6.26 11.42 6.31
N ILE A 27 5.42 12.44 6.12
CA ILE A 27 5.31 13.19 4.86
C ILE A 27 6.62 13.91 4.54
N LEU A 28 7.30 14.45 5.56
CA LEU A 28 8.60 15.10 5.40
C LEU A 28 9.66 14.11 4.88
N VAL A 29 9.77 12.94 5.51
CA VAL A 29 10.74 11.90 5.11
C VAL A 29 10.47 11.43 3.68
N GLU A 30 9.21 11.19 3.34
CA GLU A 30 8.81 10.80 1.99
C GLU A 30 9.14 11.89 0.95
N GLY A 31 8.85 13.16 1.26
CA GLY A 31 9.21 14.29 0.42
C GLY A 31 10.72 14.45 0.21
N ILE A 32 11.52 14.22 1.26
CA ILE A 32 12.99 14.24 1.17
C ILE A 32 13.50 13.10 0.28
N ILE A 33 13.01 11.88 0.46
CA ILE A 33 13.41 10.72 -0.36
C ILE A 33 13.08 10.98 -1.83
N ILE A 34 11.85 11.42 -2.13
CA ILE A 34 11.40 11.73 -3.49
C ILE A 34 12.21 12.90 -4.09
N GLY A 35 12.51 13.92 -3.28
CA GLY A 35 13.32 15.07 -3.69
C GLY A 35 14.76 14.69 -4.02
N ILE A 36 15.42 13.88 -3.17
CA ILE A 36 16.78 13.39 -3.42
C ILE A 36 16.81 12.51 -4.66
N MET A 37 15.83 11.61 -4.84
CA MET A 37 15.70 10.80 -6.06
C MET A 37 15.55 11.70 -7.29
N GLY A 38 14.63 12.67 -7.27
CA GLY A 38 14.43 13.62 -8.37
C GLY A 38 15.69 14.44 -8.70
N LEU A 39 16.43 14.89 -7.68
CA LEU A 39 17.68 15.61 -7.87
C LEU A 39 18.75 14.74 -8.53
N MET A 40 18.88 13.49 -8.08
CA MET A 40 19.80 12.53 -8.71
C MET A 40 19.42 12.25 -10.17
N LEU A 41 18.12 12.11 -10.49
CA LEU A 41 17.64 11.99 -11.87
C LEU A 41 18.07 13.18 -12.74
N ALA A 42 17.97 14.39 -12.21
CA ALA A 42 18.20 15.62 -12.98
C ALA A 42 19.69 15.84 -13.29
N ILE A 43 20.59 15.52 -12.35
CA ILE A 43 22.03 15.80 -12.47
C ILE A 43 22.73 14.78 -13.37
N ASN A 44 22.46 13.48 -13.19
CA ASN A 44 23.20 12.43 -13.88
C ASN A 44 22.28 11.30 -14.38
N PRO A 45 21.49 11.52 -15.45
CA PRO A 45 20.47 10.57 -15.89
C PRO A 45 21.02 9.18 -16.25
N ALA A 46 22.29 9.08 -16.66
CA ALA A 46 22.93 7.82 -17.04
C ALA A 46 23.28 6.95 -15.83
N MET A 47 24.04 7.47 -14.86
CA MET A 47 24.35 6.75 -13.61
C MET A 47 23.10 6.57 -12.74
N SER A 48 22.19 7.55 -12.79
CA SER A 48 20.99 7.51 -11.97
C SER A 48 20.03 6.43 -12.43
N ALA A 49 19.96 6.03 -13.72
CA ALA A 49 19.02 5.00 -14.18
C ALA A 49 19.08 3.70 -13.34
N ILE A 50 20.29 3.24 -12.99
CA ILE A 50 20.48 2.06 -12.13
C ILE A 50 20.10 2.36 -10.68
N ASN A 51 20.60 3.46 -10.12
CA ASN A 51 20.30 3.85 -8.73
C ASN A 51 18.80 4.08 -8.50
N ILE A 52 18.10 4.59 -9.51
CA ILE A 52 16.65 4.80 -9.53
C ILE A 52 15.95 3.47 -9.58
N ALA A 53 16.34 2.59 -10.49
CA ALA A 53 15.76 1.24 -10.57
C ALA A 53 15.89 0.53 -9.21
N ILE A 54 17.05 0.66 -8.55
CA ILE A 54 17.28 0.14 -7.19
C ILE A 54 16.33 0.79 -6.18
N ALA A 55 16.28 2.12 -6.12
CA ALA A 55 15.49 2.81 -5.12
C ALA A 55 13.98 2.57 -5.32
N PHE A 56 13.49 2.56 -6.56
CA PHE A 56 12.11 2.17 -6.86
C PHE A 56 11.84 0.69 -6.55
N THR A 57 12.81 -0.19 -6.79
CA THR A 57 12.72 -1.61 -6.43
C THR A 57 12.56 -1.77 -4.93
N VAL A 58 13.35 -1.06 -4.13
CA VAL A 58 13.24 -1.05 -2.67
C VAL A 58 11.87 -0.53 -2.24
N VAL A 59 11.40 0.58 -2.84
CA VAL A 59 10.07 1.13 -2.56
C VAL A 59 8.95 0.14 -2.90
N LEU A 60 9.01 -0.51 -4.07
CA LEU A 60 8.06 -1.56 -4.48
C LEU A 60 8.04 -2.72 -3.49
N ILE A 61 9.21 -3.20 -3.05
CA ILE A 61 9.32 -4.28 -2.06
C ILE A 61 8.70 -3.85 -0.73
N VAL A 62 9.04 -2.67 -0.23
CA VAL A 62 8.51 -2.16 1.04
C VAL A 62 6.99 -2.00 0.97
N ILE A 63 6.47 -1.40 -0.11
CA ILE A 63 5.02 -1.26 -0.31
C ILE A 63 4.35 -2.64 -0.41
N GLY A 64 4.94 -3.56 -1.16
CA GLY A 64 4.42 -4.92 -1.31
C GLY A 64 4.38 -5.69 0.00
N LEU A 65 5.45 -5.60 0.81
CA LEU A 65 5.52 -6.18 2.15
C LEU A 65 4.49 -5.55 3.10
N LEU A 66 4.30 -4.23 3.05
CA LEU A 66 3.27 -3.55 3.85
C LEU A 66 1.85 -4.01 3.46
N GLN A 67 1.59 -4.21 2.16
CA GLN A 67 0.31 -4.74 1.68
C GLN A 67 0.09 -6.18 2.14
N LEU A 68 1.08 -7.05 1.98
CA LEU A 68 1.03 -8.43 2.48
C LEU A 68 0.84 -8.48 4.00
N TRP A 69 1.56 -7.63 4.74
CA TRP A 69 1.41 -7.53 6.18
C TRP A 69 0.00 -7.08 6.59
N ALA A 70 -0.60 -6.14 5.85
CA ALA A 70 -1.97 -5.69 6.09
C ALA A 70 -3.02 -6.80 5.87
N VAL A 71 -2.80 -7.63 4.84
CA VAL A 71 -3.57 -8.85 4.56
C VAL A 71 -3.43 -9.84 5.73
N PHE A 72 -2.21 -10.21 6.11
CA PHE A 72 -1.97 -11.14 7.23
C PHE A 72 -2.54 -10.67 8.57
N ARG A 73 -2.63 -9.35 8.79
CA ARG A 73 -3.21 -8.77 10.01
C ARG A 73 -4.75 -8.70 9.99
N GLY A 74 -5.39 -9.18 8.92
CA GLY A 74 -6.85 -9.15 8.75
C GLY A 74 -7.43 -7.73 8.73
N ARG A 75 -6.63 -6.74 8.31
CA ARG A 75 -7.07 -5.34 8.27
C ARG A 75 -7.86 -5.03 6.99
N ILE A 76 -7.65 -5.82 5.94
CA ILE A 76 -8.29 -5.66 4.62
C ILE A 76 -9.65 -6.38 4.65
N PRO A 77 -10.70 -5.84 4.01
CA PRO A 77 -11.95 -6.57 3.82
C PRO A 77 -11.73 -7.86 3.02
N GLU A 78 -12.34 -8.97 3.46
CA GLU A 78 -12.15 -10.32 2.89
C GLU A 78 -12.35 -10.38 1.35
N ARG A 79 -13.31 -9.62 0.82
CA ARG A 79 -13.55 -9.51 -0.63
C ARG A 79 -12.40 -8.89 -1.45
N LEU A 80 -11.52 -8.13 -0.82
CA LEU A 80 -10.37 -7.47 -1.45
C LEU A 80 -9.05 -8.17 -1.14
N ASP A 81 -9.07 -9.16 -0.25
CA ASP A 81 -7.87 -9.75 0.33
C ASP A 81 -6.99 -10.41 -0.74
N ALA A 82 -7.60 -11.21 -1.61
CA ALA A 82 -6.91 -11.85 -2.73
C ALA A 82 -6.26 -10.86 -3.71
N LEU A 83 -6.94 -9.75 -4.03
CA LEU A 83 -6.42 -8.74 -4.95
C LEU A 83 -5.27 -7.93 -4.32
N VAL A 84 -5.38 -7.57 -3.03
CA VAL A 84 -4.32 -6.88 -2.31
C VAL A 84 -3.10 -7.79 -2.12
N ALA A 85 -3.33 -9.07 -1.81
CA ALA A 85 -2.27 -10.07 -1.71
C ALA A 85 -1.56 -10.27 -3.05
N ALA A 86 -2.32 -10.37 -4.16
CA ALA A 86 -1.74 -10.49 -5.50
C ALA A 86 -0.90 -9.25 -5.87
N ARG A 87 -1.44 -8.05 -5.64
CA ARG A 87 -0.73 -6.78 -5.89
C ARG A 87 0.55 -6.68 -5.05
N GLY A 88 0.48 -7.00 -3.77
CA GLY A 88 1.64 -7.00 -2.87
C GLY A 88 2.69 -8.03 -3.29
N SER A 89 2.25 -9.24 -3.67
CA SER A 89 3.13 -10.31 -4.13
C SER A 89 3.87 -9.95 -5.43
N ILE A 90 3.19 -9.30 -6.38
CA ILE A 90 3.82 -8.84 -7.63
C ILE A 90 4.85 -7.76 -7.37
N ALA A 91 4.56 -6.83 -6.45
CA ALA A 91 5.51 -5.79 -6.06
C ALA A 91 6.77 -6.37 -5.40
N VAL A 92 6.59 -7.31 -4.47
CA VAL A 92 7.72 -7.99 -3.82
C VAL A 92 8.48 -8.84 -4.82
N PHE A 93 7.80 -9.69 -5.60
CA PHE A 93 8.44 -10.61 -6.54
C PHE A 93 9.18 -9.87 -7.66
N GLY A 94 8.54 -8.88 -8.28
CA GLY A 94 9.16 -8.06 -9.32
C GLY A 94 10.35 -7.28 -8.78
N GLY A 95 10.25 -6.70 -7.58
CA GLY A 95 11.37 -6.04 -6.94
C GLY A 95 12.52 -7.01 -6.57
N LEU A 96 12.21 -8.18 -6.01
CA LEU A 96 13.21 -9.18 -5.66
C LEU A 96 13.94 -9.68 -6.91
N ALA A 97 13.22 -9.91 -8.01
CA ALA A 97 13.80 -10.33 -9.28
C ALA A 97 14.82 -9.30 -9.80
N ILE A 98 14.49 -8.00 -9.76
CA ILE A 98 15.40 -6.91 -10.12
C ILE A 98 16.64 -6.92 -9.22
N LEU A 99 16.45 -7.04 -7.90
CA LEU A 99 17.56 -7.09 -6.94
C LEU A 99 18.48 -8.30 -7.14
N LEU A 100 17.91 -9.49 -7.40
CA LEU A 100 18.69 -10.70 -7.68
C LEU A 100 19.51 -10.53 -8.95
N LEU A 101 18.87 -10.10 -10.06
CA LEU A 101 19.56 -9.86 -11.34
C LEU A 101 20.72 -8.87 -11.17
N LEU A 102 20.51 -7.80 -10.39
CA LEU A 102 21.55 -6.83 -10.09
C LEU A 102 22.68 -7.43 -9.26
N THR A 103 22.36 -8.18 -8.21
CA THR A 103 23.33 -8.78 -7.28
C THR A 103 24.24 -9.80 -7.98
N PHE A 104 23.68 -10.58 -8.92
CA PHE A 104 24.45 -11.54 -9.71
C PHE A 104 25.16 -10.92 -10.92
N GLY A 105 25.06 -9.61 -11.14
CA GLY A 105 25.67 -8.94 -12.30
C GLY A 105 25.04 -9.34 -13.65
N LEU A 106 23.87 -9.97 -13.63
CA LEU A 106 23.13 -10.39 -14.82
C LEU A 106 22.22 -9.28 -15.38
N MET A 107 22.09 -8.16 -14.66
CA MET A 107 21.19 -7.09 -15.05
C MET A 107 21.80 -6.19 -16.12
N SER A 108 21.34 -6.33 -17.36
CA SER A 108 21.52 -5.28 -18.37
C SER A 108 20.56 -4.11 -18.11
N VAL A 109 20.97 -2.90 -18.49
CA VAL A 109 20.15 -1.68 -18.32
C VAL A 109 18.80 -1.82 -19.04
N GLN A 110 18.78 -2.48 -20.20
CA GLN A 110 17.56 -2.71 -20.97
C GLN A 110 16.61 -3.68 -20.25
N ILE A 111 17.14 -4.81 -19.75
CA ILE A 111 16.34 -5.80 -19.01
C ILE A 111 15.76 -5.16 -17.74
N GLY A 112 16.57 -4.42 -16.98
CA GLY A 112 16.11 -3.75 -15.76
C GLY A 112 14.97 -2.76 -16.02
N ARG A 113 15.05 -1.97 -17.11
CA ARG A 113 13.97 -1.05 -17.52
C ARG A 113 12.69 -1.78 -17.90
N VAL A 114 12.80 -2.86 -18.67
CA VAL A 114 11.63 -3.66 -19.08
C VAL A 114 10.98 -4.32 -17.87
N LEU A 115 11.77 -4.93 -16.98
CA LEU A 115 11.26 -5.61 -15.78
C LEU A 115 10.59 -4.62 -14.82
N PHE A 116 11.21 -3.46 -14.61
CA PHE A 116 10.62 -2.38 -13.83
C PHE A 116 9.33 -1.86 -14.46
N GLY A 117 9.36 -1.56 -15.77
CA GLY A 117 8.22 -1.05 -16.51
C GLY A 117 7.02 -2.00 -16.46
N LEU A 118 7.24 -3.30 -16.65
CA LEU A 118 6.20 -4.33 -16.53
C LEU A 118 5.67 -4.45 -15.11
N THR A 119 6.56 -4.56 -14.11
CA THR A 119 6.16 -4.69 -12.70
C THR A 119 5.33 -3.48 -12.25
N ALA A 120 5.79 -2.26 -12.55
CA ALA A 120 5.10 -1.03 -12.22
C ALA A 120 3.74 -0.91 -12.94
N THR A 121 3.68 -1.31 -14.21
CA THR A 121 2.43 -1.31 -14.99
C THR A 121 1.42 -2.28 -14.40
N ILE A 122 1.80 -3.54 -14.16
CA ILE A 122 0.93 -4.57 -13.59
C ILE A 122 0.46 -4.14 -12.19
N PHE A 123 1.37 -3.62 -11.37
CA PHE A 123 1.06 -3.10 -10.05
C PHE A 123 0.05 -1.94 -10.09
N GLY A 124 0.21 -1.02 -11.04
CA GLY A 124 -0.73 0.08 -11.28
C GLY A 124 -2.10 -0.38 -11.77
N VAL A 125 -2.14 -1.33 -12.71
CA VAL A 125 -3.41 -1.91 -13.22
C VAL A 125 -4.19 -2.59 -12.10
N LEU A 126 -3.53 -3.43 -11.29
CA LEU A 126 -4.15 -4.09 -10.14
C LEU A 126 -4.70 -3.09 -9.12
N GLY A 127 -3.97 -1.99 -8.89
CA GLY A 127 -4.42 -0.93 -8.02
C GLY A 127 -5.65 -0.18 -8.55
N PHE A 128 -5.78 0.00 -9.86
CA PHE A 128 -7.00 0.50 -10.51
C PHE A 128 -8.17 -0.47 -10.39
N ILE A 129 -7.94 -1.77 -10.63
CA ILE A 129 -8.96 -2.81 -10.43
C ILE A 129 -9.46 -2.74 -8.98
N LEU A 130 -8.53 -2.67 -8.01
CA LEU A 130 -8.89 -2.54 -6.60
C LEU A 130 -9.71 -1.27 -6.32
N PHE A 131 -9.36 -0.15 -6.95
CA PHE A 131 -10.10 1.12 -6.84
C PHE A 131 -11.55 0.98 -7.30
N PHE A 132 -11.78 0.31 -8.44
CA PHE A 132 -13.13 0.06 -8.95
C PHE A 132 -13.93 -0.92 -8.07
N THR A 133 -13.29 -1.97 -7.54
CA THR A 133 -13.95 -3.00 -6.73
C THR A 133 -14.22 -2.56 -5.28
N GLY A 134 -13.35 -1.73 -4.69
CA GLY A 134 -13.39 -1.44 -3.24
C GLY A 134 -14.17 -0.18 -2.82
N GLY A 135 -14.65 0.65 -3.75
CA GLY A 135 -15.51 1.81 -3.47
C GLY A 135 -14.79 3.14 -3.18
N ARG A 136 -15.44 4.27 -3.55
CA ARG A 136 -14.82 5.61 -3.71
C ARG A 136 -14.20 6.25 -2.45
N LYS A 137 -14.58 5.85 -1.23
CA LYS A 137 -14.19 6.57 0.01
C LYS A 137 -12.86 6.11 0.62
N VAL A 138 -12.47 4.85 0.46
CA VAL A 138 -11.28 4.28 1.11
C VAL A 138 -10.05 4.34 0.17
N LEU A 139 -10.24 4.60 -1.12
CA LEU A 139 -9.24 4.27 -2.15
C LEU A 139 -8.67 5.47 -2.91
N ARG A 140 -8.93 6.72 -2.49
CA ARG A 140 -8.33 7.90 -3.16
C ARG A 140 -6.80 7.84 -3.15
N GLY A 141 -6.22 7.48 -2.00
CA GLY A 141 -4.78 7.29 -1.88
C GLY A 141 -4.26 6.16 -2.76
N LEU A 142 -5.04 5.09 -2.90
CA LEU A 142 -4.69 3.97 -3.75
C LEU A 142 -4.71 4.35 -5.23
N ALA A 143 -5.70 5.14 -5.65
CA ALA A 143 -5.81 5.59 -7.04
C ALA A 143 -4.63 6.48 -7.44
N VAL A 144 -4.18 7.38 -6.55
CA VAL A 144 -3.02 8.25 -6.81
C VAL A 144 -1.75 7.42 -6.99
N ASP A 145 -1.48 6.52 -6.04
CA ASP A 145 -0.34 5.60 -6.09
C ASP A 145 -0.37 4.71 -7.34
N SER A 146 -1.53 4.13 -7.65
CA SER A 146 -1.70 3.26 -8.82
C SER A 146 -1.52 4.03 -10.13
N SER A 147 -2.02 5.26 -10.20
CA SER A 147 -1.85 6.13 -11.37
C SER A 147 -0.38 6.50 -11.55
N PHE A 148 0.32 6.81 -10.46
CA PHE A 148 1.74 7.13 -10.50
C PHE A 148 2.56 5.95 -11.03
N PHE A 149 2.40 4.75 -10.46
CA PHE A 149 3.12 3.56 -10.93
C PHE A 149 2.72 3.13 -12.34
N LEU A 150 1.44 3.27 -12.72
CA LEU A 150 0.98 2.96 -14.07
C LEU A 150 1.62 3.90 -15.11
N ILE A 151 1.58 5.21 -14.86
CA ILE A 151 2.18 6.21 -15.74
C ILE A 151 3.69 6.02 -15.81
N ALA A 152 4.36 5.83 -14.66
CA ALA A 152 5.79 5.57 -14.62
C ALA A 152 6.17 4.30 -15.41
N GLY A 153 5.43 3.21 -15.21
CA GLY A 153 5.66 1.95 -15.91
C GLY A 153 5.49 2.08 -17.42
N LEU A 154 4.36 2.65 -17.86
CA LEU A 154 4.09 2.89 -19.29
C LEU A 154 5.12 3.82 -19.92
N LEU A 155 5.52 4.87 -19.21
CA LEU A 155 6.50 5.83 -19.71
C LEU A 155 7.89 5.21 -19.86
N VAL A 156 8.30 4.34 -18.94
CA VAL A 156 9.55 3.58 -19.06
C VAL A 156 9.50 2.58 -20.22
N LEU A 157 8.40 1.86 -20.38
CA LEU A 157 8.23 0.93 -21.51
C LEU A 157 8.21 1.67 -22.85
N TYR A 158 7.52 2.81 -22.92
CA TYR A 158 7.50 3.67 -24.09
C TYR A 158 8.88 4.22 -24.43
N ALA A 159 9.60 4.74 -23.43
CA ALA A 159 10.97 5.21 -23.59
C ALA A 159 11.90 4.11 -24.09
N GLN A 160 11.71 2.88 -23.61
CA GLN A 160 12.49 1.72 -24.06
C GLN A 160 12.19 1.36 -25.52
N ALA A 161 10.94 1.49 -25.97
CA ALA A 161 10.54 1.21 -27.35
C ALA A 161 11.07 2.26 -28.36
N GLN A 162 11.24 3.51 -27.93
CA GLN A 162 11.69 4.64 -28.78
C GLN A 162 13.21 4.76 -28.90
N GLY A 163 14.00 3.98 -28.15
CA GLY A 163 15.46 4.02 -28.19
C GLY A 163 16.11 5.01 -27.19
N GLY A 164 17.44 5.14 -27.29
CA GLY A 164 18.28 5.75 -26.25
C GLY A 164 18.02 7.23 -25.96
N ASP A 165 17.87 8.06 -27.01
CA ASP A 165 17.81 9.51 -26.86
C ASP A 165 16.50 10.00 -26.22
N VAL A 166 15.38 9.37 -26.57
CA VAL A 166 14.08 9.66 -25.96
C VAL A 166 14.09 9.27 -24.49
N ALA A 167 14.72 8.14 -24.14
CA ALA A 167 14.82 7.68 -22.76
C ALA A 167 15.58 8.65 -21.85
N VAL A 168 16.67 9.26 -22.33
CA VAL A 168 17.42 10.27 -21.55
C VAL A 168 16.55 11.50 -21.31
N THR A 169 15.88 12.00 -22.35
CA THR A 169 15.02 13.19 -22.27
C THR A 169 13.86 12.98 -21.31
N VAL A 170 13.15 11.85 -21.45
CA VAL A 170 12.03 11.47 -20.58
C VAL A 170 12.48 11.31 -19.12
N THR A 171 13.60 10.62 -18.88
CA THR A 171 14.14 10.44 -17.53
C THR A 171 14.49 11.79 -16.89
N ARG A 172 15.05 12.72 -17.67
CA ARG A 172 15.39 14.07 -17.18
C ARG A 172 14.15 14.86 -16.76
N TRP A 173 13.10 14.85 -17.57
CA TRP A 173 11.82 15.48 -17.22
C TRP A 173 11.18 14.83 -15.99
N LEU A 174 11.22 13.50 -15.90
CA LEU A 174 10.75 12.77 -14.72
C LEU A 174 11.49 13.19 -13.46
N GLY A 175 12.81 13.44 -13.57
CA GLY A 175 13.62 13.96 -12.49
C GLY A 175 13.15 15.32 -11.98
N TRP A 176 12.94 16.27 -12.89
CA TRP A 176 12.42 17.59 -12.55
C TRP A 176 11.04 17.55 -11.93
N ILE A 177 10.13 16.74 -12.49
CA ILE A 177 8.77 16.58 -11.95
C ILE A 177 8.85 15.97 -10.54
N SER A 178 9.64 14.90 -10.36
CA SER A 178 9.81 14.26 -9.05
C SER A 178 10.43 15.21 -8.03
N LEU A 179 11.40 16.04 -8.45
CA LEU A 179 12.02 17.05 -7.60
C LEU A 179 10.98 18.07 -7.12
N LEU A 180 10.15 18.59 -8.04
CA LEU A 180 9.09 19.54 -7.71
C LEU A 180 8.04 18.94 -6.76
N ILE A 181 7.65 17.68 -7.00
CA ILE A 181 6.73 16.94 -6.12
C ILE A 181 7.34 16.78 -4.73
N GLY A 182 8.60 16.37 -4.63
CA GLY A 182 9.32 16.24 -3.36
C GLY A 182 9.38 17.57 -2.59
N LEU A 183 9.67 18.67 -3.29
CA LEU A 183 9.70 20.01 -2.71
C LEU A 183 8.32 20.46 -2.20
N ALA A 184 7.27 20.18 -2.97
CA ALA A 184 5.89 20.47 -2.58
C ALA A 184 5.46 19.66 -1.34
N LEU A 185 5.84 18.38 -1.24
CA LEU A 185 5.61 17.52 -0.07
C LEU A 185 6.31 18.06 1.18
N ILE A 186 7.55 18.50 1.05
CA ILE A 186 8.30 19.12 2.15
C ILE A 186 7.59 20.40 2.62
N GLY A 187 7.20 21.28 1.69
CA GLY A 187 6.45 22.49 2.01
C GLY A 187 5.11 22.20 2.71
N PHE A 188 4.38 21.20 2.22
CA PHE A 188 3.13 20.75 2.81
C PHE A 188 3.32 20.18 4.23
N ALA A 189 4.38 19.40 4.46
CA ALA A 189 4.71 18.86 5.78
C ALA A 189 5.03 19.97 6.80
N VAL A 190 5.80 20.98 6.39
CA VAL A 190 6.13 22.16 7.23
C VAL A 190 4.87 22.97 7.55
N TRP A 191 4.01 23.21 6.56
CA TRP A 191 2.75 23.92 6.75
C TRP A 191 1.82 23.20 7.75
N ARG A 192 1.70 21.86 7.64
CA ARG A 192 0.89 21.07 8.58
C ARG A 192 1.45 21.06 10.00
N ARG A 193 2.78 21.10 10.15
CA ARG A 193 3.44 21.26 11.46
C ARG A 193 3.05 22.58 12.11
N GLN A 194 3.01 23.68 11.35
CA GLN A 194 2.64 25.00 11.87
C GLN A 194 1.18 25.02 12.34
N GLN A 195 0.25 24.38 11.61
CA GLN A 195 -1.15 24.29 12.04
C GLN A 195 -1.37 23.49 13.32
N GLY A 196 -0.62 22.39 13.49
CA GLY A 196 -0.73 21.55 14.69
C GLY A 196 -0.28 22.26 15.97
N GLN A 197 0.65 23.22 15.88
CA GLN A 197 1.13 23.98 17.05
C GLN A 197 0.14 25.07 17.50
N SER A 198 -0.62 25.66 16.57
CA SER A 198 -1.58 26.71 16.87
C SER A 198 -2.81 26.24 17.68
N GLY A 199 -3.09 24.94 17.72
CA GLY A 199 -4.24 24.37 18.44
C GLY A 199 -3.98 23.93 19.89
N SER A 200 -2.71 23.84 20.32
CA SER A 200 -2.33 23.24 21.61
C SER A 200 -2.27 24.22 22.79
N THR A 201 -2.38 25.52 22.56
CA THR A 201 -2.16 26.58 23.58
C THR A 201 -3.42 27.04 24.30
N LYS A 202 -4.58 26.40 24.09
CA LYS A 202 -5.80 26.62 24.89
C LYS A 202 -6.30 25.31 25.50
N SER A 203 -5.46 24.63 26.27
CA SER A 203 -6.00 23.87 27.40
C SER A 203 -6.23 24.91 28.51
N PRO A 204 -7.47 25.36 28.77
CA PRO A 204 -7.72 26.25 29.90
C PRO A 204 -7.13 25.56 31.12
N ALA A 205 -6.23 26.25 31.81
CA ALA A 205 -5.60 25.78 33.04
C ALA A 205 -6.69 25.08 33.87
N PRO A 206 -6.44 23.83 34.35
CA PRO A 206 -7.39 23.18 35.22
C PRO A 206 -7.66 24.19 36.33
N LYS A 207 -8.90 24.70 36.40
CA LYS A 207 -9.37 25.44 37.57
C LYS A 207 -9.02 24.52 38.72
N GLN A 208 -7.93 24.85 39.40
CA GLN A 208 -7.52 24.17 40.61
C GLN A 208 -8.77 24.18 41.47
N ALA A 209 -9.21 22.96 41.78
CA ALA A 209 -10.27 22.69 42.70
C ALA A 209 -10.05 23.59 43.91
N GLU A 210 -10.94 24.57 44.06
CA GLU A 210 -11.08 25.34 45.27
C GLU A 210 -11.46 24.35 46.36
N LYS A 211 -10.45 24.10 47.18
CA LYS A 211 -10.40 23.13 48.25
C LYS A 211 -11.10 23.73 49.46
N SER A 212 -12.36 23.40 49.69
CA SER A 212 -13.03 23.46 51.00
C SER A 212 -14.43 22.83 50.87
N SER A 213 -14.71 21.61 51.33
CA SER A 213 -14.84 21.28 52.76
C SER A 213 -15.02 19.76 52.98
N PRO A 214 -14.59 19.18 54.11
CA PRO A 214 -15.15 17.94 54.68
C PRO A 214 -16.09 18.29 55.87
N PRO A 215 -16.67 17.32 56.62
CA PRO A 215 -17.37 16.06 56.27
C PRO A 215 -18.75 15.94 56.98
N LYS A 216 -19.65 15.05 56.50
CA LYS A 216 -20.77 14.36 57.20
C LYS A 216 -21.64 13.68 56.12
N ASP A 217 -22.14 12.46 56.23
CA ASP A 217 -22.59 11.73 57.42
C ASP A 217 -22.60 10.23 57.12
N GLU A 218 -22.50 9.44 58.19
CA GLU A 218 -22.71 8.00 58.20
C GLU A 218 -24.08 7.61 57.63
N GLY A 219 -24.14 6.53 56.86
CA GLY A 219 -25.37 6.09 56.19
C GLY A 219 -25.29 4.65 55.69
N ASP A 220 -24.96 3.76 56.62
CA ASP A 220 -25.32 2.34 56.71
C ASP A 220 -26.39 1.85 55.71
N VAL A 221 -26.02 1.09 54.66
CA VAL A 221 -26.94 0.12 54.01
C VAL A 221 -26.19 -1.15 53.59
N LYS A 222 -26.28 -2.08 54.54
CA LYS A 222 -26.13 -3.53 54.46
C LYS A 222 -27.10 -4.14 53.43
N ALA A 223 -26.61 -4.95 52.49
CA ALA A 223 -27.00 -6.37 52.29
C ALA A 223 -26.72 -6.91 50.86
N PRO A 224 -26.39 -8.21 50.74
CA PRO A 224 -25.99 -8.87 49.50
C PRO A 224 -27.20 -9.46 48.76
N ARG A 225 -27.21 -9.40 47.43
CA ARG A 225 -28.17 -10.18 46.63
C ARG A 225 -27.49 -11.35 45.91
N LYS A 226 -27.69 -12.49 46.57
CA LYS A 226 -27.77 -13.87 46.09
C LYS A 226 -28.06 -14.05 44.59
N SER A 227 -27.29 -14.98 44.01
CA SER A 227 -27.68 -16.06 43.08
C SER A 227 -28.57 -15.72 41.88
N GLU A 228 -28.09 -16.06 40.68
CA GLU A 228 -28.77 -17.08 39.88
C GLU A 228 -27.85 -17.67 38.81
N ALA A 229 -27.81 -19.00 38.83
CA ALA A 229 -27.19 -19.85 37.84
C ALA A 229 -28.14 -20.05 36.64
N LYS A 230 -27.57 -20.12 35.44
CA LYS A 230 -28.11 -20.86 34.30
C LYS A 230 -26.95 -21.07 33.33
N SER A 231 -26.40 -22.29 33.22
CA SER A 231 -27.00 -23.42 32.49
C SER A 231 -27.51 -22.96 31.13
N ASP A 232 -26.76 -23.25 30.07
CA ASP A 232 -27.17 -24.32 29.17
C ASP A 232 -26.13 -24.55 28.07
N ALA A 233 -25.84 -25.83 27.92
CA ALA A 233 -25.10 -26.42 26.83
C ALA A 233 -25.74 -26.11 25.48
N LYS A 234 -24.91 -25.94 24.44
CA LYS A 234 -25.25 -26.54 23.14
C LYS A 234 -24.00 -26.90 22.36
N GLU A 235 -23.61 -28.14 22.59
CA GLU A 235 -22.93 -29.01 21.65
C GLU A 235 -23.75 -29.07 20.34
N THR A 236 -23.16 -28.62 19.24
CA THR A 236 -23.56 -29.08 17.90
C THR A 236 -22.30 -29.49 17.17
N SER A 237 -21.98 -30.78 17.34
CA SER A 237 -21.47 -31.64 16.29
C SER A 237 -22.14 -31.28 14.95
N ASN A 238 -21.35 -30.96 13.93
CA ASN A 238 -21.81 -31.15 12.56
C ASN A 238 -20.74 -31.90 11.78
N ALA A 239 -21.00 -33.19 11.65
CA ALA A 239 -20.32 -34.12 10.80
C ALA A 239 -20.55 -33.76 9.32
N GLY A 240 -19.55 -34.09 8.51
CA GLY A 240 -19.80 -34.65 7.18
C GLY A 240 -20.23 -33.66 6.11
N SER A 241 -19.30 -33.33 5.22
CA SER A 241 -19.59 -33.32 3.78
C SER A 241 -18.29 -33.51 3.01
N LYS A 242 -18.09 -34.76 2.59
CA LYS A 242 -17.23 -35.19 1.49
C LYS A 242 -17.91 -34.74 0.19
N PRO A 243 -17.16 -34.18 -0.78
CA PRO A 243 -17.54 -34.36 -2.18
C PRO A 243 -16.39 -34.97 -2.97
N ASP A 244 -16.64 -36.20 -3.41
CA ASP A 244 -16.53 -36.67 -4.78
C ASP A 244 -15.35 -36.18 -5.63
N ALA A 245 -14.40 -37.10 -5.76
CA ALA A 245 -13.53 -37.20 -6.92
C ALA A 245 -14.38 -37.59 -8.14
N THR A 246 -14.57 -36.65 -9.06
CA THR A 246 -15.12 -36.93 -10.40
C THR A 246 -14.14 -36.43 -11.46
N SER A 247 -13.37 -37.38 -11.96
CA SER A 247 -12.98 -37.61 -13.35
C SER A 247 -13.29 -36.52 -14.40
N ALA A 248 -12.23 -36.00 -15.02
CA ALA A 248 -12.19 -35.60 -16.43
C ALA A 248 -10.71 -35.70 -16.85
N SER A 249 -10.26 -36.77 -17.51
CA SER A 249 -10.41 -37.00 -18.95
C SER A 249 -10.06 -35.76 -19.76
N SER A 250 -8.81 -35.66 -20.21
CA SER A 250 -8.47 -34.85 -21.37
C SER A 250 -7.45 -35.62 -22.20
N ALA A 251 -7.88 -35.86 -23.43
CA ALA A 251 -7.24 -36.66 -24.44
C ALA A 251 -5.95 -36.00 -24.93
N ALA A 252 -4.96 -36.86 -25.21
CA ALA A 252 -3.86 -36.56 -26.07
C ALA A 252 -4.40 -36.22 -27.48
N VAL A 253 -4.07 -35.03 -27.96
CA VAL A 253 -4.19 -34.66 -29.37
C VAL A 253 -2.81 -34.19 -29.81
N SER A 254 -2.14 -35.05 -30.57
CA SER A 254 -1.02 -34.68 -31.44
C SER A 254 -1.54 -33.88 -32.63
N PRO A 255 -0.81 -32.85 -33.06
CA PRO A 255 -0.76 -32.51 -34.47
C PRO A 255 0.63 -32.83 -35.01
N ASP A 256 0.66 -33.82 -35.91
CA ASP A 256 1.60 -33.84 -37.01
C ASP A 256 1.40 -32.55 -37.81
N ASP A 257 2.49 -31.83 -38.11
CA ASP A 257 2.52 -30.94 -39.26
C ASP A 257 3.87 -31.06 -39.94
N ASP A 258 3.84 -31.91 -40.96
CA ASP A 258 4.67 -31.86 -42.15
C ASP A 258 4.72 -30.43 -42.71
N THR A 259 5.92 -29.91 -42.92
CA THR A 259 6.13 -28.94 -44.01
C THR A 259 7.47 -29.23 -44.66
N SER A 260 7.41 -30.12 -45.63
CA SER A 260 8.41 -30.21 -46.70
C SER A 260 8.24 -29.03 -47.66
N ALA A 261 9.35 -28.67 -48.29
CA ALA A 261 9.54 -27.54 -49.18
C ALA A 261 8.78 -27.67 -50.52
N ALA A 262 8.29 -26.54 -51.03
CA ALA A 262 8.47 -26.01 -52.41
C ALA A 262 7.59 -24.77 -52.62
#